data_AF-A0A963V870-F1
#
_entry.id   AF-A0A963V870-F1
#
_cell.length_a   1.000
_cell.length_b   1.000
_cell.length_c   1.000
_cell.angle_alpha   90.00
_cell.angle_beta   90.00
_cell.angle_gamma   90.00
#
_symmetry.space_group_name_H-M   'P 1'
#
loop_
_entity.id
_entity.type
_entity.pdbx_description
1 polymer ?
#
loop_
_entity_poly.entity_id
_entity_poly.type
_entity_poly.pdbx_seq_one_letter_code
_entity_poly.pdbx_strand_id
1 'polypeptide(L)'
;RNQILGWGITSAYLDDQDILIEELNPGDPERYRTAEGWKPFVTRKAIIEVKDAAPVTVTLRWTDNGPVLPATHYDLGSVTP
;
A
#
# COMPACT_ATOMS: atom_id res chain seq x y z
N ARG A 1 -20.17 -6.87 -29.49
CA ARG A 1 -19.81 -6.80 -30.93
C ARG A 1 -21.01 -6.26 -31.70
N ASN A 2 -20.79 -5.32 -32.60
CA ASN A 2 -21.76 -4.91 -33.61
C ASN A 2 -21.16 -5.12 -35.01
N GLN A 3 -21.85 -4.67 -36.06
CA GLN A 3 -21.39 -4.83 -37.45
C GLN A 3 -20.13 -4.02 -37.78
N ILE A 4 -19.75 -3.04 -36.94
CA ILE A 4 -18.67 -2.09 -37.18
C ILE A 4 -17.48 -2.34 -36.22
N LEU A 5 -17.71 -2.94 -35.05
CA LEU A 5 -16.68 -3.19 -34.03
C LEU A 5 -17.00 -4.41 -33.13
N GLY A 6 -15.97 -5.23 -32.88
CA GLY A 6 -15.91 -6.19 -31.79
C GLY A 6 -14.71 -5.91 -30.90
N TRP A 7 -14.83 -6.17 -29.60
CA TRP A 7 -13.74 -6.05 -28.63
C TRP A 7 -13.83 -7.19 -27.61
N GLY A 8 -12.73 -7.44 -26.92
CA GLY A 8 -12.61 -8.40 -25.82
C GLY A 8 -11.44 -7.98 -24.92
N ILE A 9 -11.43 -8.48 -23.69
CA ILE A 9 -10.38 -8.21 -22.70
C ILE A 9 -9.73 -9.53 -22.30
N THR A 10 -8.42 -9.49 -22.11
CA THR A 10 -7.64 -10.46 -21.33
C THR A 10 -6.66 -9.70 -20.45
N SER A 11 -6.17 -10.35 -19.38
CA SER A 11 -5.07 -9.80 -18.59
C SER A 11 -3.80 -9.74 -19.43
N ALA A 12 -3.07 -8.63 -19.34
CA ALA A 12 -1.78 -8.44 -20.01
C ALA A 12 -0.60 -8.98 -19.18
N TYR A 13 -0.78 -9.18 -17.85
CA TYR A 13 0.28 -9.58 -16.92
C TYR A 13 1.56 -8.74 -17.06
N LEU A 14 1.39 -7.45 -17.32
CA LEU A 14 2.51 -6.53 -17.40
C LEU A 14 3.06 -6.26 -16.00
N ASP A 15 4.35 -5.98 -15.95
CA ASP A 15 4.94 -5.34 -14.79
C ASP A 15 4.57 -3.85 -14.83
N ASP A 16 3.52 -3.49 -14.09
CA ASP A 16 2.98 -2.14 -14.00
C ASP A 16 2.93 -1.62 -12.55
N GLN A 17 3.64 -2.29 -11.64
CA GLN A 17 3.67 -1.97 -10.21
C GLN A 17 5.07 -2.17 -9.62
N ASP A 18 5.64 -1.08 -9.09
CA ASP A 18 6.90 -1.12 -8.34
C ASP A 18 6.66 -1.12 -6.82
N ILE A 19 7.65 -1.63 -6.07
CA ILE A 19 7.72 -1.50 -4.61
C ILE A 19 8.81 -0.50 -4.26
N LEU A 20 8.48 0.47 -3.41
CA LEU A 20 9.45 1.39 -2.81
C LEU A 20 9.63 1.09 -1.31
N ILE A 21 10.88 0.94 -0.89
CA ILE A 21 11.25 0.83 0.53
C ILE A 21 11.43 2.22 1.10
N GLU A 22 10.47 2.65 1.91
CA GLU A 22 10.45 3.97 2.52
C GLU A 22 11.44 4.05 3.69
N GLU A 23 12.30 5.07 3.69
CA GLU A 23 13.17 5.36 4.83
C GLU A 23 12.36 6.06 5.92
N LEU A 24 12.35 5.51 7.14
CA LEU A 24 11.67 6.10 8.30
C LEU A 24 12.57 7.12 9.01
N ASN A 25 11.98 8.21 9.51
CA ASN A 25 12.72 9.18 10.31
C ASN A 25 13.17 8.53 11.64
N PRO A 26 14.48 8.46 11.95
CA PRO A 26 14.97 7.85 13.19
C PRO A 26 14.47 8.52 14.48
N GLY A 27 14.11 9.81 14.41
CA GLY A 27 13.56 10.57 15.53
C GLY A 27 12.02 10.55 15.63
N ASP A 28 11.33 10.15 14.56
CA ASP A 28 9.86 10.09 14.51
C ASP A 28 9.38 9.08 13.44
N PRO A 29 9.18 7.80 13.80
CA PRO A 29 8.77 6.76 12.86
C PRO A 29 7.41 6.97 12.18
N GLU A 30 6.64 8.00 12.55
CA GLU A 30 5.41 8.39 11.86
C GLU A 30 5.69 9.28 10.63
N ARG A 31 6.97 9.48 10.27
CA ARG A 31 7.40 10.22 9.09
C ARG A 31 8.34 9.40 8.22
N TYR A 32 8.22 9.58 6.91
CA TYR A 32 9.08 8.97 5.89
C TYR A 32 9.85 10.02 5.10
N ARG A 33 10.95 9.62 4.47
CA ARG A 33 11.81 10.53 3.71
C ARG A 33 11.20 10.85 2.35
N THR A 34 11.16 12.14 2.01
CA THR A 34 10.80 12.66 0.69
C THR A 34 11.92 13.55 0.15
N ALA A 35 11.80 14.01 -1.10
CA ALA A 35 12.76 14.95 -1.68
C ALA A 35 12.82 16.29 -0.91
N GLU A 36 11.71 16.68 -0.30
CA GLU A 36 11.57 17.92 0.49
C GLU A 36 11.90 17.73 1.98
N GLY A 37 12.29 16.51 2.39
CA GLY A 37 12.62 16.15 3.76
C GLY A 37 11.62 15.16 4.37
N TRP A 38 11.51 15.13 5.70
CA TRP A 38 10.63 14.19 6.39
C TRP A 38 9.16 14.59 6.26
N LYS A 39 8.28 13.70 5.82
CA LYS A 39 6.84 13.95 5.68
C LYS A 39 6.04 12.94 6.50
N PRO A 40 4.97 13.35 7.21
CA PRO A 40 4.12 12.40 7.93
C PRO A 40 3.37 11.49 6.97
N PHE A 41 3.13 10.24 7.38
CA PHE A 41 2.21 9.37 6.67
C PHE A 41 0.79 9.95 6.66
N VAL A 42 0.09 9.84 5.53
CA VAL A 42 -1.36 9.97 5.53
C VAL A 42 -1.91 8.74 6.26
N THR A 43 -2.64 8.95 7.35
CA THR A 43 -3.06 7.86 8.24
C THR A 43 -4.57 7.85 8.45
N ARG A 44 -5.16 6.65 8.44
CA ARG A 44 -6.58 6.44 8.75
C ARG A 44 -6.78 5.20 9.59
N LYS A 45 -7.52 5.32 10.70
CA LYS A 45 -8.00 4.16 11.46
C LYS A 45 -9.23 3.56 10.78
N ALA A 46 -9.25 2.24 10.63
CA ALA A 46 -10.41 1.49 10.14
C ALA A 46 -10.79 0.45 11.20
N ILE A 47 -12.08 0.29 11.44
CA ILE A 47 -12.63 -0.71 12.37
C ILE A 47 -13.17 -1.86 11.53
N ILE A 48 -12.69 -3.06 11.81
CA ILE A 48 -13.15 -4.31 11.22
C ILE A 48 -14.03 -5.00 12.24
N GLU A 49 -15.33 -5.05 11.95
CA GLU A 49 -16.30 -5.79 12.77
C GLU A 49 -16.10 -7.29 12.57
N VAL A 50 -16.01 -8.04 13.68
CA VAL A 50 -15.79 -9.48 13.66
C VAL A 50 -17.00 -10.15 14.29
N LYS A 51 -17.66 -11.05 13.54
CA LYS A 51 -18.81 -11.78 14.05
C LYS A 51 -18.42 -12.61 15.28
N ASP A 52 -19.21 -12.50 16.35
CA ASP A 52 -19.04 -13.22 17.61
C ASP A 52 -17.70 -12.95 18.34
N ALA A 53 -17.02 -11.84 18.02
CA ALA A 53 -15.78 -11.41 18.66
C ALA A 53 -15.69 -9.88 18.78
N ALA A 54 -14.66 -9.38 19.47
CA ALA A 54 -14.39 -7.95 19.56
C ALA A 54 -13.92 -7.37 18.20
N PRO A 55 -14.31 -6.13 17.86
CA PRO A 55 -13.84 -5.48 16.64
C PRO A 55 -12.33 -5.22 16.68
N VAL A 56 -11.69 -5.31 15.51
CA VAL A 56 -10.26 -5.05 15.35
C VAL A 56 -10.07 -3.69 14.70
N THR A 57 -9.33 -2.79 15.35
CA THR A 57 -8.94 -1.52 14.73
C THR A 57 -7.58 -1.68 14.03
N VAL A 58 -7.51 -1.35 12.75
CA VAL A 58 -6.28 -1.31 11.97
C VAL A 58 -5.93 0.12 11.59
N THR A 59 -4.63 0.41 11.50
CA THR A 59 -4.11 1.70 11.03
C THR A 59 -3.67 1.54 9.58
N LEU A 60 -4.32 2.25 8.67
CA LEU A 60 -3.94 2.33 7.27
C LEU A 60 -3.01 3.54 7.06
N ARG A 61 -1.95 3.37 6.28
CA ARG A 61 -0.95 4.41 5.99
C ARG A 61 -0.70 4.52 4.49
N TRP A 62 -0.41 5.74 4.03
CA TRP A 62 0.04 6.04 2.67
C TRP A 62 1.23 7.00 2.68
N THR A 63 2.12 6.80 1.72
CA THR A 63 3.15 7.75 1.29
C THR A 63 2.76 8.37 -0.06
N ASP A 64 3.64 9.19 -0.62
CA ASP A 64 3.47 9.70 -1.99
C ASP A 64 3.56 8.58 -3.04
N ASN A 65 4.16 7.44 -2.70
CA ASN A 65 4.31 6.28 -3.56
C ASN A 65 3.16 5.27 -3.43
N GLY A 66 2.20 5.52 -2.53
CA GLY A 66 0.99 4.70 -2.39
C GLY A 66 0.80 4.10 -1.01
N PRO A 67 -0.03 3.04 -0.88
CA PRO A 67 -0.33 2.41 0.39
C PRO A 67 0.89 1.68 0.97
N VAL A 68 1.09 1.79 2.27
CA VAL A 68 2.12 1.02 2.97
C VAL A 68 1.65 -0.42 3.13
N LEU A 69 2.41 -1.35 2.58
CA LEU A 69 2.15 -2.77 2.69
C LEU A 69 2.78 -3.35 3.97
N PRO A 70 2.11 -4.28 4.67
CA PRO A 70 2.74 -5.03 5.75
C PRO A 70 3.90 -5.88 5.22
N ALA A 71 4.95 -6.07 6.03
CA ALA A 71 6.10 -6.90 5.66
C ALA A 71 5.74 -8.37 5.35
N THR A 72 4.63 -8.88 5.90
CA THR A 72 4.15 -10.24 5.64
C THR A 72 3.47 -10.39 4.28
N HIS A 73 3.03 -9.28 3.66
CA HIS A 73 2.41 -9.30 2.34
C HIS A 73 3.48 -9.55 1.28
N TYR A 74 3.28 -10.55 0.41
CA TYR A 74 4.28 -11.01 -0.56
C TYR A 74 5.68 -11.31 0.01
N ASP A 75 5.77 -11.62 1.31
CA ASP A 75 7.05 -11.81 2.00
C ASP A 75 8.03 -10.62 1.82
N LEU A 76 7.52 -9.39 1.72
CA LEU A 76 8.35 -8.20 1.53
C LEU A 76 9.41 -8.01 2.63
N GLY A 77 9.16 -8.56 3.82
CA GLY A 77 10.13 -8.59 4.92
C GLY A 77 11.44 -9.31 4.59
N SER A 78 11.47 -10.22 3.60
CA SER A 78 12.70 -10.91 3.19
C SER A 78 13.60 -10.09 2.26
N VAL A 79 13.06 -9.01 1.67
CA VAL A 79 13.80 -8.10 0.77
C VAL A 79 14.03 -6.71 1.38
N THR A 80 13.59 -6.51 2.63
CA THR A 80 13.85 -5.27 3.37
C THR A 80 15.25 -5.36 4.01
N PRO A 81 16.13 -4.35 3.86
CA PRO A 81 17.48 -4.34 4.44
C PRO A 81 17.54 -4.49 5.97
#